data_AF-A0A1D2VDV3-F1
#
_entry.id   AF-A0A1D2VDV3-F1
#
_cell.length_a   1.000
_cell.length_b   1.000
_cell.length_c   1.000
_cell.angle_alpha   90.00
_cell.angle_beta   90.00
_cell.angle_gamma   90.00
#
_symmetry.space_group_name_H-M   'P 1'
#
loop_
_entity.id
_entity.type
_entity.pdbx_description
1 polymer ?
#
loop_
_entity_poly.entity_id
_entity_poly.type
_entity_poly.pdbx_seq_one_letter_code
_entity_poly.pdbx_strand_id
1 'polypeptide(L)'
;KTKVFVFEGNTKGIVETAEERMKKVFGVPHKKGEIPKTTSRFQSSSDISLNIAGVIVPSKPIEPDNCCMSGCVNCVWELFNDDLKNWKRKREKAAIALKKKGGIWPINFDPPIHLLNTENIPKELRGSTAQTPAQKLVQREQDEIDNDAYSLMPVSLRVFADLQRKLKSKSA
;
A
#
# COMPACT_ATOMS: atom_id res chain seq x y z
N LYS A 1 -39.77 -44.54 9.06
CA LYS A 1 -38.56 -45.35 8.77
C LYS A 1 -37.40 -44.40 8.51
N THR A 2 -36.50 -44.24 9.47
CA THR A 2 -35.36 -43.32 9.40
C THR A 2 -34.31 -43.94 8.48
N LYS A 3 -34.03 -43.33 7.33
CA LYS A 3 -32.93 -43.78 6.46
C LYS A 3 -31.62 -43.40 7.13
N VAL A 4 -30.89 -44.40 7.65
CA VAL A 4 -29.51 -44.24 8.09
C VAL A 4 -28.66 -44.05 6.84
N PHE A 5 -28.14 -42.85 6.63
CA PHE A 5 -27.16 -42.59 5.59
C PHE A 5 -25.80 -43.07 6.09
N VAL A 6 -25.43 -44.30 5.71
CA VAL A 6 -24.05 -44.78 5.86
C VAL A 6 -23.29 -44.23 4.66
N PHE A 7 -22.38 -43.28 4.91
CA PHE A 7 -21.46 -42.81 3.89
C PHE A 7 -20.38 -43.89 3.70
N GLU A 8 -20.62 -44.80 2.75
CA GLU A 8 -19.57 -45.67 2.23
C GLU A 8 -18.66 -44.80 1.35
N GLY A 9 -17.57 -44.30 1.93
CA GLY A 9 -16.59 -43.51 1.19
C GLY A 9 -16.12 -44.25 -0.06
N ASN A 10 -15.76 -43.48 -1.09
CA ASN A 10 -15.27 -44.01 -2.38
C ASN A 10 -13.96 -44.78 -2.20
N THR A 11 -14.08 -46.05 -1.80
CA THR A 11 -12.98 -46.99 -1.49
C THR A 11 -12.78 -48.01 -2.60
N LYS A 12 -13.69 -48.05 -3.58
CA LYS A 12 -13.62 -48.96 -4.72
C LYS A 12 -12.72 -48.35 -5.80
N GLY A 13 -11.49 -48.87 -5.93
CA GLY A 13 -10.57 -48.51 -7.02
C GLY A 13 -9.34 -47.68 -6.64
N ILE A 14 -8.87 -47.77 -5.39
CA ILE A 14 -7.62 -47.11 -4.97
C ILE A 14 -6.44 -47.96 -5.49
N VAL A 15 -6.08 -47.78 -6.75
CA VAL A 15 -4.90 -48.44 -7.38
C VAL A 15 -3.62 -47.61 -7.14
N GLU A 16 -3.76 -46.39 -6.64
CA GLU A 16 -2.65 -45.49 -6.31
C GLU A 16 -2.00 -45.89 -4.97
N THR A 17 -0.68 -45.80 -4.89
CA THR A 17 0.04 -46.02 -3.63
C THR A 17 -0.31 -44.95 -2.60
N ALA A 18 -0.20 -45.28 -1.30
CA ALA A 18 -0.51 -44.34 -0.22
C ALA A 18 0.28 -43.02 -0.36
N GLU A 19 1.53 -43.09 -0.84
CA GLU A 19 2.37 -41.93 -1.08
C GLU A 19 1.88 -41.04 -2.23
N GLU A 20 1.40 -41.62 -3.33
CA GLU A 20 0.82 -40.88 -4.45
C GLU A 20 -0.49 -40.19 -4.06
N ARG A 21 -1.32 -40.89 -3.27
CA ARG A 21 -2.54 -40.32 -2.71
C ARG A 21 -2.24 -39.17 -1.76
N MET A 22 -1.21 -39.30 -0.93
CA MET A 22 -0.77 -38.22 -0.05
C MET A 22 -0.30 -37.00 -0.85
N LYS A 23 0.47 -37.20 -1.93
CA LYS A 23 0.88 -36.11 -2.82
C LYS A 23 -0.31 -35.41 -3.51
N LYS A 24 -1.36 -36.16 -3.85
CA LYS A 24 -2.57 -35.63 -4.51
C LYS A 24 -3.47 -34.86 -3.56
N VAL A 25 -3.63 -35.33 -2.33
CA VAL A 25 -4.51 -34.71 -1.31
C VAL A 25 -3.82 -33.54 -0.61
N PHE A 26 -2.54 -33.69 -0.25
CA PHE A 26 -1.80 -32.73 0.56
C PHE A 26 -0.78 -31.91 -0.24
N GLY A 27 -0.61 -32.19 -1.53
CA GLY A 27 0.44 -31.60 -2.35
C GLY A 27 1.81 -32.27 -2.11
N VAL A 28 2.83 -31.81 -2.84
CA VAL A 28 4.21 -32.25 -2.61
C VAL A 28 4.70 -31.66 -1.29
N PRO A 29 5.13 -32.48 -0.30
CA PRO A 29 5.71 -31.94 0.92
C PRO A 29 6.94 -31.11 0.57
N HIS A 30 7.01 -29.89 1.11
CA HIS A 30 8.17 -29.02 0.93
C HIS A 30 9.44 -29.76 1.35
N LYS A 31 10.51 -29.62 0.55
CA LYS A 31 11.80 -30.22 0.91
C LYS A 31 12.25 -29.64 2.25
N LYS A 32 12.74 -30.50 3.14
CA LYS A 32 13.23 -30.12 4.46
C LYS A 32 14.37 -29.09 4.29
N GLY A 33 14.09 -27.82 4.56
CA GLY A 33 15.03 -26.70 4.39
C GLY A 33 14.59 -25.61 3.42
N GLU A 34 13.57 -25.85 2.59
CA GLU A 34 12.95 -24.79 1.78
C GLU A 34 11.93 -24.02 2.64
N ILE A 35 12.08 -22.70 2.67
CA ILE A 35 11.15 -21.82 3.37
C ILE A 35 9.78 -21.98 2.68
N PRO A 36 8.68 -22.24 3.40
CA PRO A 36 7.37 -22.37 2.79
C PRO A 36 7.06 -21.09 2.01
N LYS A 37 6.90 -21.21 0.70
CA LYS A 37 6.33 -20.14 -0.13
C LYS A 37 4.87 -20.02 0.25
N THR A 38 4.60 -19.20 1.27
CA THR A 38 3.24 -18.94 1.70
C THR A 38 2.45 -18.40 0.51
N THR A 39 1.31 -19.02 0.23
CA THR A 39 0.36 -18.44 -0.70
C THR A 39 -0.15 -17.12 -0.11
N SER A 40 -0.05 -16.06 -0.90
CA SER A 40 -0.55 -14.68 -0.72
C SER A 40 -0.10 -13.85 0.49
N ARG A 41 0.22 -14.41 1.66
CA ARG A 41 0.45 -13.60 2.88
C ARG A 41 1.78 -12.87 3.00
N PHE A 42 2.80 -13.25 2.22
CA PHE A 42 4.14 -12.64 2.30
C PHE A 42 4.65 -12.07 0.96
N GLN A 43 3.83 -12.12 -0.10
CA GLN A 43 4.25 -11.61 -1.42
C GLN A 43 4.09 -10.09 -1.55
N SER A 44 3.44 -9.44 -0.59
CA SER A 44 3.39 -7.98 -0.52
C SER A 44 4.68 -7.44 0.09
N SER A 45 5.65 -7.12 -0.77
CA SER A 45 6.66 -6.06 -0.57
C SER A 45 7.88 -6.26 0.34
N SER A 46 8.13 -7.46 0.87
CA SER A 46 9.26 -7.68 1.78
C SER A 46 10.58 -8.04 1.10
N ASP A 47 10.59 -8.35 -0.20
CA ASP A 47 11.77 -8.99 -0.80
C ASP A 47 12.90 -8.02 -1.18
N ILE A 48 12.62 -6.72 -1.29
CA ILE A 48 13.61 -5.72 -1.70
C ILE A 48 13.69 -4.61 -0.64
N SER A 49 14.76 -4.64 0.16
CA SER A 49 15.09 -3.59 1.12
C SER A 49 16.41 -2.93 0.74
N LEU A 50 16.47 -1.59 0.84
CA LEU A 50 17.67 -0.82 0.54
C LEU A 50 18.15 -0.09 1.80
N ASN A 51 19.46 -0.09 2.01
CA ASN A 51 20.09 0.69 3.06
C ASN A 51 20.41 2.10 2.55
N ILE A 52 19.68 3.11 3.04
CA ILE A 52 19.85 4.51 2.66
C ILE A 52 20.37 5.26 3.89
N ALA A 53 21.61 5.76 3.80
CA ALA A 53 22.27 6.51 4.88
C ALA A 53 22.32 5.79 6.25
N GLY A 54 22.27 4.46 6.28
CA GLY A 54 22.23 3.63 7.50
C GLY A 54 20.83 3.27 7.98
N VAL A 55 19.77 3.63 7.24
CA VAL A 55 18.39 3.24 7.51
C VAL A 55 17.94 2.22 6.46
N ILE A 56 17.49 1.05 6.92
CA ILE A 56 16.92 0.02 6.04
C ILE A 56 15.49 0.41 5.71
N VAL A 57 15.25 0.79 4.46
CA VAL A 57 13.94 1.17 3.94
C VAL A 57 13.39 0.02 3.08
N PRO A 58 12.18 -0.50 3.37
CA PRO A 58 11.53 -1.49 2.53
C PRO A 58 11.00 -0.84 1.25
N SER A 59 10.78 -1.64 0.20
CA SER A 59 10.06 -1.20 -0.99
C SER A 59 8.63 -0.76 -0.65
N LYS A 60 8.02 0.01 -1.54
CA LYS A 60 6.62 0.44 -1.39
C LYS A 60 5.71 -0.80 -1.36
N PRO A 61 4.77 -0.90 -0.40
CA PRO A 61 3.82 -1.99 -0.37
C PRO A 61 2.87 -1.93 -1.56
N ILE A 62 2.55 -3.12 -2.10
CA ILE A 62 1.63 -3.30 -3.23
C ILE A 62 0.21 -3.47 -2.68
N GLU A 63 -0.76 -2.87 -3.36
CA GLU A 63 -2.17 -2.93 -2.96
C GLU A 63 -2.70 -4.37 -3.07
N PRO A 64 -3.46 -4.84 -2.06
CA PRO A 64 -3.97 -6.21 -2.02
C PRO A 64 -5.19 -6.41 -2.94
N ASP A 65 -5.26 -7.57 -3.60
CA ASP A 65 -6.40 -7.95 -4.46
C ASP A 65 -7.48 -8.79 -3.74
N ASN A 66 -7.13 -9.44 -2.63
CA ASN A 66 -7.97 -10.44 -1.96
C ASN A 66 -8.89 -9.84 -0.87
N CYS A 67 -9.61 -8.75 -1.19
CA CYS A 67 -10.55 -8.13 -0.25
C CYS A 67 -11.92 -8.82 -0.30
N CYS A 68 -12.22 -9.66 0.70
CA CYS A 68 -13.49 -10.41 0.79
C CYS A 68 -14.68 -9.57 1.34
N MET A 69 -14.46 -8.33 1.79
CA MET A 69 -15.46 -7.43 2.39
C MET A 69 -16.26 -8.02 3.58
N SER A 70 -15.85 -9.16 4.12
CA SER A 70 -16.59 -9.96 5.11
C SER A 70 -16.15 -9.70 6.56
N GLY A 71 -15.29 -8.71 6.79
CA GLY A 71 -14.87 -8.31 8.15
C GLY A 71 -14.00 -9.36 8.86
N CYS A 72 -12.92 -9.81 8.22
CA CYS A 72 -11.96 -10.73 8.84
C CYS A 72 -11.23 -10.08 10.03
N VAL A 73 -10.86 -10.89 11.03
CA VAL A 73 -10.08 -10.48 12.21
C VAL A 73 -8.74 -9.83 11.86
N ASN A 74 -8.13 -10.24 10.75
CA ASN A 74 -6.94 -9.60 10.19
C ASN A 74 -7.30 -9.00 8.83
N CYS A 75 -7.83 -7.78 8.82
CA CYS A 75 -8.24 -7.11 7.60
C CYS A 75 -6.99 -6.81 6.74
N VAL A 76 -7.02 -7.26 5.49
CA VAL A 76 -5.88 -7.09 4.57
C VAL A 76 -5.56 -5.62 4.34
N TRP A 77 -6.59 -4.77 4.29
CA TRP A 77 -6.43 -3.31 4.16
C TRP A 77 -5.84 -2.67 5.41
N GLU A 78 -6.15 -3.16 6.61
CA GLU A 78 -5.54 -2.65 7.84
C GLU A 78 -4.05 -2.98 7.87
N LEU A 79 -3.69 -4.22 7.55
CA LEU A 79 -2.29 -4.65 7.47
C LEU A 79 -1.52 -3.84 6.42
N PHE A 80 -2.09 -3.66 5.23
CA PHE A 80 -1.50 -2.84 4.17
C PHE A 80 -1.33 -1.37 4.59
N ASN A 81 -2.32 -0.79 5.29
CA ASN A 81 -2.24 0.58 5.77
C ASN A 81 -1.14 0.74 6.83
N ASP A 82 -0.96 -0.25 7.70
CA ASP A 82 0.11 -0.27 8.69
C ASP A 82 1.49 -0.43 8.04
N ASP A 83 1.62 -1.28 7.01
CA ASP A 83 2.82 -1.38 6.19
C ASP A 83 3.13 -0.06 5.47
N LEU A 84 2.13 0.60 4.91
CA LEU A 84 2.27 1.92 4.30
C LEU A 84 2.76 2.98 5.30
N LYS A 85 2.19 3.02 6.51
CA LYS A 85 2.63 3.94 7.57
C LYS A 85 4.08 3.66 7.95
N ASN A 86 4.44 2.39 8.14
CA ASN A 86 5.80 1.99 8.49
C ASN A 86 6.80 2.37 7.39
N TRP A 87 6.43 2.12 6.12
CA TRP A 87 7.23 2.52 4.95
C TRP A 87 7.45 4.03 4.89
N LYS A 88 6.39 4.85 5.06
CA LYS A 88 6.51 6.32 5.12
C LYS A 88 7.46 6.76 6.23
N ARG A 89 7.30 6.22 7.45
CA ARG A 89 8.14 6.55 8.60
C ARG A 89 9.62 6.19 8.37
N LYS A 90 9.91 5.04 7.75
CA LYS A 90 11.28 4.65 7.41
C LYS A 90 11.88 5.56 6.34
N ARG A 91 11.11 5.96 5.32
CA ARG A 91 11.55 6.94 4.31
C ARG A 91 11.86 8.29 4.93
N GLU A 92 11.03 8.80 5.83
CA GLU A 92 11.27 10.06 6.54
C GLU A 92 12.58 10.01 7.35
N LYS A 93 12.78 8.94 8.13
CA LYS A 93 14.03 8.72 8.87
C LYS A 93 15.24 8.67 7.95
N ALA A 94 15.13 7.95 6.83
CA ALA A 94 16.20 7.86 5.83
C ALA A 94 16.49 9.23 5.18
N ALA A 95 15.46 10.01 4.86
CA ALA A 95 15.63 11.35 4.29
C ALA A 95 16.35 12.29 5.27
N ILE A 96 15.98 12.27 6.55
CA ILE A 96 16.65 13.04 7.61
C ILE A 96 18.11 12.58 7.78
N ALA A 97 18.37 11.27 7.77
CA ALA A 97 19.73 10.74 7.85
C ALA A 97 20.57 11.14 6.63
N LEU A 98 19.97 11.10 5.43
CA LEU A 98 20.62 11.47 4.17
C LEU A 98 20.95 12.98 4.13
N LYS A 99 20.10 13.84 4.70
CA LYS A 99 20.43 15.27 4.89
C LYS A 99 21.69 15.49 5.73
N LYS A 100 21.91 14.66 6.75
CA LYS A 100 23.06 14.80 7.65
C LYS A 100 24.35 14.22 7.06
N LYS A 101 24.27 13.06 6.42
CA LYS A 101 25.44 12.35 5.87
C LYS A 101 25.83 12.81 4.46
N GLY A 102 24.89 13.40 3.72
CA GLY A 102 25.04 13.62 2.29
C GLY A 102 24.83 12.32 1.49
N GLY A 103 24.48 12.46 0.22
CA GLY A 103 24.28 11.35 -0.72
C GLY A 103 23.05 11.52 -1.59
N ILE A 104 22.94 10.68 -2.62
CA ILE A 104 21.86 10.77 -3.61
C ILE A 104 20.86 9.64 -3.37
N TRP A 105 19.57 9.99 -3.32
CA TRP A 105 18.51 8.99 -3.20
C TRP A 105 18.37 8.17 -4.51
N PRO A 106 18.22 6.84 -4.48
CA PRO A 106 18.09 6.05 -5.71
C PRO A 106 16.79 6.33 -6.50
N ILE A 107 16.89 6.47 -7.82
CA ILE A 107 15.74 6.85 -8.67
C ILE A 107 14.60 5.82 -8.67
N ASN A 108 14.93 4.54 -8.63
CA ASN A 108 13.97 3.43 -8.68
C ASN A 108 13.23 3.20 -7.34
N PHE A 109 13.36 4.10 -6.37
CA PHE A 109 12.91 3.87 -5.00
C PHE A 109 12.11 5.04 -4.42
N ASP A 110 11.07 5.46 -5.13
CA ASP A 110 10.06 6.44 -4.70
C ASP A 110 10.62 7.58 -3.80
N PRO A 111 11.53 8.44 -4.32
CA PRO A 111 12.19 9.47 -3.54
C PRO A 111 11.18 10.45 -2.92
N PRO A 112 11.26 10.73 -1.60
CA PRO A 112 10.42 11.74 -0.97
C PRO A 112 10.97 13.15 -1.25
N ILE A 113 10.68 13.68 -2.45
CA ILE A 113 11.22 14.94 -2.99
C ILE A 113 11.06 16.11 -2.00
N HIS A 114 9.88 16.27 -1.39
CA HIS A 114 9.59 17.34 -0.43
C HIS A 114 10.45 17.30 0.85
N LEU A 115 10.96 16.12 1.21
CA LEU A 115 11.71 15.91 2.43
C LEU A 115 13.21 15.93 2.21
N LEU A 116 13.70 16.05 0.98
CA LEU A 116 15.13 16.02 0.63
C LEU A 116 15.65 17.42 0.30
N ASN A 117 16.96 17.62 0.46
CA ASN A 117 17.64 18.83 -0.04
C ASN A 117 17.86 18.70 -1.56
N THR A 118 17.98 19.83 -2.27
CA THR A 118 18.19 19.88 -3.73
C THR A 118 19.41 19.07 -4.19
N GLU A 119 20.45 18.99 -3.37
CA GLU A 119 21.68 18.23 -3.63
C GLU A 119 21.46 16.71 -3.60
N ASN A 120 20.57 16.25 -2.73
CA ASN A 120 20.31 14.82 -2.48
C ASN A 120 19.30 14.21 -3.47
N ILE A 121 18.71 15.04 -4.32
CA ILE A 121 17.74 14.63 -5.33
C ILE A 121 18.50 14.20 -6.61
N PRO A 122 18.13 13.06 -7.24
CA PRO A 122 18.64 12.66 -8.54
C PRO A 122 18.48 13.75 -9.60
N LYS A 123 19.46 13.93 -10.47
CA LYS A 123 19.46 14.99 -11.50
C LYS A 123 18.18 14.95 -12.36
N GLU A 124 17.71 13.76 -12.72
CA GLU A 124 16.48 13.53 -13.49
C GLU A 124 15.22 14.12 -12.85
N LEU A 125 15.18 14.22 -11.51
CA LEU A 125 14.00 14.66 -10.75
C LEU A 125 14.13 16.10 -10.23
N ARG A 126 15.27 16.77 -10.42
CA ARG A 126 15.48 18.15 -9.93
C ARG A 126 14.59 19.19 -10.62
N GLY A 127 14.02 18.86 -11.79
CA GLY A 127 13.09 19.72 -12.53
C GLY A 127 11.61 19.48 -12.22
N SER A 128 11.26 18.38 -11.53
CA SER A 128 9.85 18.06 -11.21
C SER A 128 9.38 18.70 -9.90
N THR A 129 10.13 19.63 -9.33
CA THR A 129 9.71 20.45 -8.18
C THR A 129 8.50 21.35 -8.49
N ALA A 130 8.01 21.34 -9.72
CA ALA A 130 6.73 21.91 -10.10
C ALA A 130 5.59 20.98 -9.66
N GLN A 131 5.18 21.13 -8.39
CA GLN A 131 3.86 20.77 -7.83
C GLN A 131 3.35 19.36 -8.16
N THR A 132 3.12 18.53 -7.14
CA THR A 132 2.36 17.29 -7.35
C THR A 132 1.05 17.60 -8.09
N PRO A 133 0.56 16.74 -9.00
CA PRO A 133 -0.71 16.98 -9.68
C PRO A 133 -1.85 17.24 -8.70
N ALA A 134 -1.80 16.66 -7.50
CA ALA A 134 -2.70 16.98 -6.39
C ALA A 134 -2.57 18.42 -5.85
N GLN A 135 -1.35 18.95 -5.67
CA GLN A 135 -1.13 20.35 -5.25
C GLN A 135 -1.50 21.34 -6.35
N LYS A 136 -1.27 21.00 -7.62
CA LYS A 136 -1.65 21.81 -8.77
C LYS A 136 -3.17 21.82 -9.00
N LEU A 137 -3.86 20.71 -8.71
CA LEU A 137 -5.32 20.63 -8.67
C LEU A 137 -5.88 21.49 -7.52
N VAL A 138 -5.33 21.39 -6.31
CA VAL A 138 -5.79 22.18 -5.15
C VAL A 138 -5.55 23.68 -5.34
N GLN A 139 -4.44 24.10 -5.95
CA GLN A 139 -4.20 25.51 -6.29
C GLN A 139 -5.13 26.00 -7.42
N ARG A 140 -5.37 25.19 -8.45
CA ARG A 140 -6.28 25.53 -9.55
C ARG A 140 -7.76 25.57 -9.11
N GLU A 141 -8.15 24.73 -8.15
CA GLU A 141 -9.49 24.76 -7.53
C GLU A 141 -9.69 25.96 -6.58
N GLN A 142 -8.62 26.57 -6.07
CA GLN A 142 -8.72 27.74 -5.18
C GLN A 142 -8.83 29.06 -5.94
N ASP A 143 -8.25 29.16 -7.15
CA ASP A 143 -8.13 30.42 -7.88
C ASP A 143 -9.21 30.63 -8.97
N GLU A 144 -9.92 29.58 -9.41
CA GLU A 144 -10.96 29.65 -10.45
C GLU A 144 -12.29 28.98 -10.04
N ILE A 145 -12.88 29.39 -8.91
CA ILE A 145 -14.34 29.28 -8.81
C ILE A 145 -14.89 30.58 -9.37
N ASP A 146 -15.17 30.58 -10.67
CA ASP A 146 -15.93 31.64 -11.32
C ASP A 146 -17.18 31.92 -10.47
N ASN A 147 -17.40 33.18 -10.11
CA ASN A 147 -18.53 33.59 -9.25
C ASN A 147 -19.88 33.04 -9.74
N ASP A 148 -19.98 32.77 -11.04
CA ASP A 148 -21.16 32.20 -11.71
C ASP A 148 -21.42 30.74 -11.28
N ALA A 149 -20.36 29.92 -11.12
CA ALA A 149 -20.48 28.53 -10.66
C ALA A 149 -20.90 28.45 -9.19
N TYR A 150 -20.44 29.39 -8.36
CA TYR A 150 -20.87 29.51 -6.96
C TYR A 150 -22.37 29.84 -6.86
N SER A 151 -22.87 30.71 -7.73
CA SER A 151 -24.28 31.10 -7.76
C SER A 151 -25.20 29.97 -8.26
N LEU A 152 -24.70 29.14 -9.18
CA LEU A 152 -25.39 27.95 -9.71
C LEU A 152 -25.42 26.77 -8.73
N MET A 153 -24.55 26.73 -7.71
CA MET A 153 -24.58 25.69 -6.69
C MET A 153 -25.85 25.79 -5.81
N PRO A 154 -26.44 24.66 -5.39
CA PRO A 154 -27.54 24.67 -4.43
C PRO A 154 -27.12 25.33 -3.11
N VAL A 155 -28.07 26.01 -2.46
CA VAL A 155 -27.83 26.85 -1.27
C VAL A 155 -27.11 26.09 -0.16
N SER A 156 -27.41 24.80 0.03
CA SER A 156 -26.77 23.95 1.05
C SER A 156 -25.26 23.85 0.86
N LEU A 157 -24.80 23.69 -0.38
CA LEU A 157 -23.37 23.57 -0.69
C LEU A 157 -22.65 24.92 -0.59
N ARG A 158 -23.33 26.02 -0.92
CA ARG A 158 -22.79 27.38 -0.70
C ARG A 158 -22.54 27.66 0.77
N VAL A 159 -23.54 27.41 1.63
CA VAL A 159 -23.41 27.62 3.08
C VAL A 159 -22.26 26.80 3.67
N PHE A 160 -22.08 25.56 3.20
CA PHE A 160 -20.95 24.73 3.60
C PHE A 160 -19.60 25.31 3.17
N ALA A 161 -19.49 25.77 1.91
CA ALA A 161 -18.27 26.40 1.40
C ALA A 161 -17.92 27.69 2.18
N ASP A 162 -18.90 28.53 2.51
CA ASP A 162 -18.71 29.73 3.33
C ASP A 162 -18.27 29.40 4.75
N LEU A 163 -18.83 28.34 5.35
CA LEU A 163 -18.44 27.88 6.67
C LEU A 163 -16.99 27.35 6.67
N GLN A 164 -16.60 26.57 5.66
CA GLN A 164 -15.22 26.13 5.50
C GLN A 164 -14.25 27.31 5.34
N ARG A 165 -14.61 28.33 4.53
CA ARG A 165 -13.81 29.55 4.37
C ARG A 165 -13.62 30.29 5.69
N LYS A 166 -14.69 30.46 6.48
CA LYS A 166 -14.64 31.08 7.82
C LYS A 166 -13.81 30.28 8.83
N LEU A 167 -13.83 28.95 8.76
CA LEU A 167 -13.01 28.12 9.64
C LEU A 167 -11.52 28.23 9.26
N LYS A 168 -11.20 28.18 7.97
CA LYS A 168 -9.82 28.35 7.47
C LYS A 168 -9.24 29.71 7.84
N SER A 169 -10.02 30.79 7.72
CA SER A 169 -9.57 32.14 8.09
C SER A 169 -9.41 32.36 9.60
N LYS A 170 -10.01 31.50 10.44
CA LYS A 170 -9.85 31.53 11.90
C LYS A 170 -8.69 30.67 12.40
N SER A 171 -8.31 29.64 11.63
CA SER A 171 -7.20 28.75 11.94
C SER A 171 -5.84 29.23 11.42
N ALA A 172 -5.85 30.25 10.56
CA ALA A 172 -4.66 30.96 10.07
C ALA A 172 -4.39 32.19 10.95
#